data_AF-A0A836QPM8-F1
#
_entry.id   AF-A0A836QPM8-F1
#
_cell.length_a   1.000
_cell.length_b   1.000
_cell.length_c   1.000
_cell.angle_alpha   90.00
_cell.angle_beta   90.00
_cell.angle_gamma   90.00
#
_symmetry.space_group_name_H-M   'P 1'
#
loop_
_entity.id
_entity.type
_entity.pdbx_description
1 polymer ?
#
loop_
_entity_poly.entity_id
_entity_poly.type
_entity_poly.pdbx_seq_one_letter_code
_entity_poly.pdbx_strand_id
1 'polypeptide(L)'
;PTSTATHMPTHTPTAIPTSTPTDTPTPLPAIIREELDGVYPCTERGTEIFTSAVFPIDLITYIEPMGKMASSHVTPTDHLYVHRDPWEGEDNDYVLAPADGWIVEISNNEERTARWDTSITVPDHRVLFMHSCTFFTIFIHLGELASAVVEQTGEIPPNSQWFSTRSAPIQVSAGEPIAKMGLTGFDWSVHDTNTTLTGFVIPDHYEGENWKIHTVDPFQFYSEPMKSDLLSKSVREVEPRAGKIDHDIENTISGNWFLDGTGGYKPIDSGGGEYWISHLTIAYDWIDPTQIRISIGIDTGINDDQDCNVCFGNYAVRGNEPDPATIGPETGMVKYELMSRKGLNHVEVGDNSLGTFLVQHLGDRSIRIEVISGTSPDEVAEFSDASLIYRR
;
A
#
# COMPACT_ATOMS: atom_id res chain seq x y z
N PRO A 1 -85.55 -60.15 37.36
CA PRO A 1 -85.62 -58.90 36.57
C PRO A 1 -84.21 -58.32 36.40
N THR A 2 -83.71 -58.47 35.18
CA THR A 2 -82.39 -58.09 34.64
C THR A 2 -82.03 -56.62 34.85
N SER A 3 -80.78 -56.36 35.23
CA SER A 3 -79.99 -55.30 34.59
C SER A 3 -78.50 -55.49 34.87
N THR A 4 -77.75 -55.33 33.79
CA THR A 4 -76.38 -55.75 33.50
C THR A 4 -75.34 -54.85 34.16
N ALA A 5 -74.21 -55.46 34.54
CA ALA A 5 -73.03 -54.79 35.06
C ALA A 5 -72.27 -54.04 33.95
N THR A 6 -71.78 -52.83 34.26
CA THR A 6 -70.80 -52.11 33.43
C THR A 6 -69.65 -51.66 34.33
N HIS A 7 -68.47 -52.20 34.04
CA HIS A 7 -67.19 -51.87 34.69
C HIS A 7 -66.80 -50.41 34.43
N MET A 8 -66.39 -49.70 35.49
CA MET A 8 -65.68 -48.43 35.39
C MET A 8 -64.19 -48.68 35.10
N PRO A 9 -63.60 -48.08 34.06
CA PRO A 9 -62.18 -48.19 33.80
C PRO A 9 -61.38 -47.22 34.69
N THR A 10 -60.28 -47.72 35.20
CA THR A 10 -59.28 -47.03 36.02
C THR A 10 -58.49 -46.05 35.15
N HIS A 11 -58.55 -44.75 35.48
CA HIS A 11 -57.74 -43.72 34.84
C HIS A 11 -56.27 -43.87 35.27
N THR A 12 -55.41 -44.20 34.30
CA THR A 12 -53.95 -44.12 34.45
C THR A 12 -53.50 -42.69 34.11
N PRO A 13 -52.66 -42.03 34.91
CA PRO A 13 -52.18 -40.68 34.62
C PRO A 13 -51.22 -40.69 33.41
N THR A 14 -51.54 -39.91 32.39
CA THR A 14 -50.69 -39.65 31.23
C THR A 14 -49.47 -38.83 31.66
N ALA A 15 -48.27 -39.35 31.40
CA ALA A 15 -47.01 -38.65 31.63
C ALA A 15 -46.89 -37.43 30.71
N ILE A 16 -46.49 -36.30 31.30
CA ILE A 16 -46.16 -35.05 30.61
C ILE A 16 -44.83 -35.28 29.85
N PRO A 17 -44.73 -34.96 28.54
CA PRO A 17 -43.46 -35.06 27.84
C PRO A 17 -42.51 -33.98 28.36
N THR A 18 -41.41 -34.39 28.96
CA THR A 18 -40.29 -33.52 29.29
C THR A 18 -39.56 -33.18 27.99
N SER A 19 -39.88 -32.05 27.36
CA SER A 19 -39.07 -31.50 26.27
C SER A 19 -37.85 -30.82 26.88
N THR A 20 -36.73 -31.52 26.92
CA THR A 20 -35.42 -30.90 27.16
C THR A 20 -35.15 -29.94 26.00
N PRO A 21 -34.83 -28.65 26.23
CA PRO A 21 -34.31 -27.80 25.18
C PRO A 21 -32.97 -28.43 24.76
N THR A 22 -32.91 -28.94 23.54
CA THR A 22 -31.64 -29.31 22.94
C THR A 22 -31.01 -27.99 22.52
N ASP A 23 -30.34 -27.35 23.47
CA ASP A 23 -29.44 -26.22 23.23
C ASP A 23 -28.29 -26.78 22.40
N THR A 24 -28.53 -26.93 21.10
CA THR A 24 -27.44 -27.13 20.15
C THR A 24 -26.79 -25.76 20.07
N PRO A 25 -25.55 -25.58 20.54
CA PRO A 25 -24.90 -24.30 20.40
C PRO A 25 -24.92 -23.96 18.92
N THR A 26 -25.54 -22.84 18.57
CA THR A 26 -25.34 -22.22 17.27
C THR A 26 -23.84 -22.23 17.02
N PRO A 27 -23.36 -22.78 15.89
CA PRO A 27 -21.94 -22.74 15.61
C PRO A 27 -21.52 -21.28 15.72
N LEU A 28 -20.57 -20.99 16.61
CA LEU A 28 -19.90 -19.69 16.60
C LEU A 28 -19.52 -19.43 15.14
N PRO A 29 -19.86 -18.26 14.58
CA PRO A 29 -19.47 -17.94 13.21
C PRO A 29 -17.98 -18.25 13.09
N ALA A 30 -17.63 -19.02 12.06
CA ALA A 30 -16.25 -19.37 11.82
C ALA A 30 -15.45 -18.07 11.78
N ILE A 31 -14.54 -17.89 12.74
CA ILE A 31 -13.61 -16.77 12.74
C ILE A 31 -12.84 -16.88 11.44
N ILE A 32 -13.17 -16.00 10.49
CA ILE A 32 -12.44 -15.90 9.23
C ILE A 32 -11.11 -15.27 9.62
N ARG A 33 -10.04 -16.05 9.50
CA ARG A 33 -8.67 -15.58 9.78
C ARG A 33 -8.21 -14.79 8.56
N GLU A 34 -7.87 -13.53 8.75
CA GLU A 34 -7.32 -12.71 7.68
C GLU A 34 -5.81 -12.94 7.54
N GLU A 35 -5.32 -12.77 6.30
CA GLU A 35 -3.93 -12.95 5.88
C GLU A 35 -3.16 -11.62 5.79
N LEU A 36 -3.64 -10.55 6.43
CA LEU A 36 -2.93 -9.28 6.56
C LEU A 36 -2.52 -9.08 8.03
N ASP A 37 -1.40 -9.69 8.41
CA ASP A 37 -0.65 -9.54 9.67
C ASP A 37 -1.39 -9.74 11.01
N GLY A 38 -2.70 -10.01 11.01
CA GLY A 38 -3.52 -10.22 12.21
C GLY A 38 -4.77 -11.08 11.98
N VAL A 39 -5.13 -11.88 13.00
CA VAL A 39 -6.42 -12.59 13.05
C VAL A 39 -7.40 -11.72 13.83
N TYR A 40 -8.22 -10.95 13.11
CA TYR A 40 -9.27 -10.14 13.72
C TYR A 40 -10.61 -10.90 13.68
N PRO A 41 -11.39 -10.91 14.78
CA PRO A 41 -12.71 -11.51 14.77
C PRO A 41 -13.64 -10.67 13.90
N CYS A 42 -14.03 -11.22 12.76
CA CYS A 42 -14.95 -10.61 11.81
C CYS A 42 -15.93 -11.66 11.29
N THR A 43 -17.11 -11.24 10.83
CA THR A 43 -18.16 -12.15 10.32
C THR A 43 -18.66 -11.82 8.92
N GLU A 44 -18.44 -10.60 8.45
CA GLU A 44 -18.95 -10.09 7.19
C GLU A 44 -17.81 -9.97 6.17
N ARG A 45 -18.08 -10.35 4.92
CA ARG A 45 -17.14 -10.29 3.80
C ARG A 45 -17.67 -9.36 2.72
N GLY A 46 -16.76 -8.78 1.96
CA GLY A 46 -17.08 -7.93 0.81
C GLY A 46 -16.54 -6.51 0.96
N THR A 47 -16.72 -5.73 -0.09
CA THR A 47 -16.32 -4.32 -0.13
C THR A 47 -17.44 -3.43 0.39
N GLU A 48 -17.07 -2.29 0.96
CA GLU A 48 -18.01 -1.26 1.40
C GLU A 48 -17.96 -0.03 0.49
N ILE A 49 -19.09 0.67 0.36
CA ILE A 49 -19.13 1.98 -0.30
C ILE A 49 -18.72 3.04 0.72
N PHE A 50 -17.77 3.88 0.34
CA PHE A 50 -17.34 5.01 1.14
C PHE A 50 -18.38 6.13 1.08
N THR A 51 -18.94 6.44 2.25
CA THR A 51 -19.98 7.45 2.44
C THR A 51 -19.45 8.74 3.07
N SER A 52 -18.17 8.74 3.47
CA SER A 52 -17.42 9.92 3.90
C SER A 52 -16.09 10.03 3.17
N ALA A 53 -15.69 11.27 2.88
CA ALA A 53 -14.33 11.53 2.43
C ALA A 53 -13.34 11.24 3.58
N VAL A 54 -12.12 10.82 3.24
CA VAL A 54 -11.05 10.59 4.22
C VAL A 54 -10.54 11.88 4.85
N PHE A 55 -10.83 13.04 4.25
CA PHE A 55 -10.48 14.37 4.74
C PHE A 55 -11.45 15.40 4.13
N PRO A 56 -11.68 16.57 4.76
CA PRO A 56 -12.48 17.64 4.16
C PRO A 56 -11.94 18.03 2.76
N ILE A 57 -12.75 17.77 1.72
CA ILE A 57 -12.29 17.83 0.31
C ILE A 57 -11.87 19.24 -0.10
N ASP A 58 -12.54 20.27 0.43
CA ASP A 58 -12.23 21.66 0.17
C ASP A 58 -10.85 22.07 0.70
N LEU A 59 -10.33 21.36 1.71
CA LEU A 59 -9.01 21.59 2.29
C LEU A 59 -7.90 20.76 1.62
N ILE A 60 -8.25 19.77 0.79
CA ILE A 60 -7.27 19.02 0.01
C ILE A 60 -6.71 19.92 -1.10
N THR A 61 -5.40 20.14 -1.09
CA THR A 61 -4.72 20.90 -2.16
C THR A 61 -4.54 20.03 -3.39
N TYR A 62 -3.99 18.81 -3.22
CA TYR A 62 -3.85 17.83 -4.29
C TYR A 62 -3.69 16.41 -3.71
N ILE A 63 -3.89 15.42 -4.57
CA ILE A 63 -3.67 14.00 -4.30
C ILE A 63 -2.65 13.47 -5.31
N GLU A 64 -1.61 12.83 -4.81
CA GLU A 64 -0.68 12.06 -5.63
C GLU A 64 -1.19 10.61 -5.75
N PRO A 65 -1.38 10.06 -6.97
CA PRO A 65 -1.74 8.65 -7.10
C PRO A 65 -0.65 7.68 -6.66
N MET A 66 -1.03 6.42 -6.57
CA MET A 66 -0.14 5.29 -6.39
C MET A 66 0.89 5.20 -7.52
N GLY A 67 1.97 4.48 -7.22
CA GLY A 67 2.98 4.08 -8.18
C GLY A 67 4.22 4.98 -8.20
N LYS A 68 4.28 5.98 -7.32
CA LYS A 68 5.46 6.83 -7.16
C LYS A 68 6.66 5.98 -6.76
N MET A 69 7.81 6.29 -7.34
CA MET A 69 9.08 5.65 -7.03
C MET A 69 10.09 6.72 -6.65
N ALA A 70 10.59 6.68 -5.42
CA ALA A 70 11.59 7.60 -4.89
C ALA A 70 12.13 7.11 -3.54
N SER A 71 13.44 7.25 -3.33
CA SER A 71 14.13 6.93 -2.08
C SER A 71 13.83 5.49 -1.63
N SER A 72 13.26 5.30 -0.43
CA SER A 72 12.89 3.99 0.09
C SER A 72 11.78 3.28 -0.71
N HIS A 73 11.00 4.01 -1.50
CA HIS A 73 10.00 3.44 -2.41
C HIS A 73 10.64 3.13 -3.77
N VAL A 74 11.54 2.14 -3.80
CA VAL A 74 12.15 1.69 -5.06
C VAL A 74 11.11 1.00 -5.96
N THR A 75 10.22 0.19 -5.36
CA THR A 75 9.03 -0.32 -6.06
C THR A 75 7.90 0.70 -5.98
N PRO A 76 6.94 0.67 -6.92
CA PRO A 76 5.84 1.64 -6.95
C PRO A 76 5.04 1.65 -5.64
N THR A 77 4.74 2.85 -5.10
CA THR A 77 3.96 3.03 -3.86
C THR A 77 2.54 2.48 -4.00
N ASP A 78 2.06 1.78 -2.98
CA ASP A 78 0.72 1.15 -2.90
C ASP A 78 -0.34 2.04 -2.24
N HIS A 79 0.00 3.30 -2.00
CA HIS A 79 -0.84 4.31 -1.36
C HIS A 79 -0.79 5.61 -2.17
N LEU A 80 -1.85 6.40 -2.00
CA LEU A 80 -1.94 7.78 -2.47
C LEU A 80 -1.41 8.71 -1.38
N TYR A 81 -0.89 9.88 -1.77
CA TYR A 81 -0.55 10.94 -0.82
C TYR A 81 -1.60 12.04 -0.89
N VAL A 82 -2.23 12.33 0.25
CA VAL A 82 -3.21 13.42 0.37
C VAL A 82 -2.53 14.62 1.01
N HIS A 83 -2.47 15.73 0.29
CA HIS A 83 -1.77 16.94 0.72
C HIS A 83 -2.72 18.11 0.97
N ARG A 84 -2.29 19.01 1.85
CA ARG A 84 -2.93 20.31 2.11
C ARG A 84 -1.88 21.36 2.48
N ASP A 85 -2.34 22.61 2.58
CA ASP A 85 -1.53 23.76 2.98
C ASP A 85 -2.28 24.58 4.05
N PRO A 86 -2.26 24.15 5.33
CA PRO A 86 -2.98 24.84 6.38
C PRO A 86 -2.25 26.13 6.77
N TRP A 87 -3.02 27.14 7.19
CA TRP A 87 -2.47 28.35 7.79
C TRP A 87 -1.94 28.03 9.20
N GLU A 88 -0.91 28.75 9.65
CA GLU A 88 -0.30 28.54 10.96
C GLU A 88 -1.34 28.64 12.10
N GLY A 89 -1.48 27.57 12.88
CA GLY A 89 -2.43 27.50 14.00
C GLY A 89 -3.87 27.09 13.63
N GLU A 90 -4.18 26.90 12.34
CA GLU A 90 -5.51 26.46 11.88
C GLU A 90 -5.61 24.94 11.69
N ASP A 91 -4.53 24.22 11.98
CA ASP A 91 -4.41 22.79 11.76
C ASP A 91 -5.13 21.93 12.82
N ASN A 92 -6.45 21.81 12.67
CA ASN A 92 -7.30 21.08 13.60
C ASN A 92 -8.23 20.06 12.95
N ASP A 93 -8.11 19.84 11.65
CA ASP A 93 -8.93 18.89 10.91
C ASP A 93 -8.44 17.44 11.08
N TYR A 94 -9.39 16.53 10.95
CA TYR A 94 -9.16 15.11 11.15
C TYR A 94 -9.21 14.37 9.82
N VAL A 95 -8.36 13.35 9.74
CA VAL A 95 -8.59 12.19 8.87
C VAL A 95 -9.79 11.43 9.43
N LEU A 96 -10.75 11.15 8.55
CA LEU A 96 -12.06 10.60 8.89
C LEU A 96 -12.18 9.16 8.38
N ALA A 97 -12.98 8.35 9.08
CA ALA A 97 -13.33 7.03 8.59
C ALA A 97 -14.16 7.13 7.29
N PRO A 98 -13.76 6.49 6.18
CA PRO A 98 -14.45 6.65 4.90
C PRO A 98 -15.78 5.87 4.83
N ALA A 99 -15.91 4.83 5.64
CA ALA A 99 -17.11 4.04 5.89
C ALA A 99 -17.08 3.54 7.34
N ASP A 100 -18.17 2.92 7.79
CA ASP A 100 -18.20 2.23 9.07
C ASP A 100 -17.12 1.14 9.11
N GLY A 101 -16.60 0.88 10.31
CA GLY A 101 -15.65 -0.20 10.52
C GLY A 101 -14.97 -0.12 11.88
N TRP A 102 -13.77 -0.67 11.93
CA TRP A 102 -13.00 -0.83 13.15
C TRP A 102 -11.53 -0.47 12.98
N ILE A 103 -11.00 0.31 13.90
CA ILE A 103 -9.55 0.40 14.08
C ILE A 103 -9.07 -0.87 14.78
N VAL A 104 -8.21 -1.61 14.11
CA VAL A 104 -7.74 -2.93 14.58
C VAL A 104 -6.26 -2.96 14.97
N GLU A 105 -5.48 -2.01 14.47
CA GLU A 105 -4.08 -1.79 14.81
C GLU A 105 -3.72 -0.32 14.69
N ILE A 106 -2.90 0.17 15.62
CA ILE A 106 -2.24 1.47 15.53
C ILE A 106 -0.77 1.29 15.87
N SER A 107 0.12 1.64 14.95
CA SER A 107 1.55 1.77 15.22
C SER A 107 1.86 3.25 15.46
N ASN A 108 2.70 3.57 16.45
CA ASN A 108 3.29 4.89 16.62
C ASN A 108 4.80 4.77 16.34
N ASN A 109 5.23 5.33 15.22
CA ASN A 109 6.64 5.34 14.81
C ASN A 109 7.39 6.47 15.53
N GLU A 110 8.58 6.82 15.06
CA GLU A 110 9.33 7.98 15.56
C GLU A 110 8.62 9.29 15.20
N GLU A 111 8.68 10.28 16.08
CA GLU A 111 8.13 11.62 15.82
C GLU A 111 8.74 12.23 14.56
N ARG A 112 7.91 12.85 13.73
CA ARG A 112 8.37 13.55 12.53
C ARG A 112 8.62 15.01 12.83
N THR A 113 9.84 15.46 12.54
CA THR A 113 10.24 16.86 12.64
C THR A 113 10.00 17.59 11.31
N ALA A 114 9.39 18.77 11.35
CA ALA A 114 9.18 19.58 10.16
C ALA A 114 10.51 20.06 9.56
N ARG A 115 10.64 19.96 8.23
CA ARG A 115 11.87 20.38 7.52
C ARG A 115 12.09 21.90 7.54
N TRP A 116 11.01 22.68 7.63
CA TRP A 116 11.07 24.15 7.63
C TRP A 116 11.17 24.76 9.04
N ASP A 117 10.81 24.02 10.08
CA ASP A 117 10.95 24.42 11.48
C ASP A 117 11.18 23.19 12.37
N THR A 118 12.43 23.02 12.80
CA THR A 118 12.82 21.87 13.62
C THR A 118 12.23 21.85 15.03
N SER A 119 11.55 22.92 15.45
CA SER A 119 10.81 22.95 16.73
C SER A 119 9.44 22.29 16.64
N ILE A 120 8.93 22.05 15.42
CA ILE A 120 7.65 21.39 15.18
C ILE A 120 7.91 19.89 15.05
N THR A 121 7.29 19.12 15.95
CA THR A 121 7.27 17.66 15.94
C THR A 121 5.83 17.19 16.03
N VAL A 122 5.49 16.17 15.25
CA VAL A 122 4.19 15.50 15.31
C VAL A 122 4.38 14.00 15.45
N PRO A 123 3.47 13.30 16.14
CA PRO A 123 3.45 11.84 16.12
C PRO A 123 3.33 11.30 14.69
N ASP A 124 3.75 10.05 14.49
CA ASP A 124 3.70 9.37 13.20
C ASP A 124 2.96 8.04 13.33
N HIS A 125 1.64 8.11 13.24
CA HIS A 125 0.79 6.94 13.38
C HIS A 125 0.53 6.27 12.04
N ARG A 126 0.58 4.94 12.05
CA ARG A 126 -0.04 4.07 11.05
C ARG A 126 -1.28 3.43 11.65
N VAL A 127 -2.42 3.54 10.99
CA VAL A 127 -3.71 2.99 11.42
C VAL A 127 -4.19 1.98 10.39
N LEU A 128 -4.45 0.75 10.83
CA LEU A 128 -5.17 -0.26 10.05
C LEU A 128 -6.66 -0.20 10.41
N PHE A 129 -7.48 0.13 9.42
CA PHE A 129 -8.93 0.25 9.54
C PHE A 129 -9.61 -0.87 8.75
N MET A 130 -10.30 -1.76 9.45
CA MET A 130 -11.01 -2.90 8.88
C MET A 130 -12.48 -2.52 8.65
N HIS A 131 -12.97 -2.62 7.41
CA HIS A 131 -14.38 -2.45 7.06
C HIS A 131 -15.13 -3.79 7.09
N SER A 132 -14.46 -4.86 6.64
CA SER A 132 -14.97 -6.23 6.64
C SER A 132 -13.81 -7.22 6.72
N CYS A 133 -14.12 -8.52 6.76
CA CYS A 133 -13.14 -9.63 6.74
C CYS A 133 -12.22 -9.69 5.50
N THR A 134 -12.41 -8.79 4.55
CA THR A 134 -11.60 -8.77 3.32
C THR A 134 -11.30 -7.37 2.84
N PHE A 135 -11.70 -6.32 3.56
CA PHE A 135 -11.67 -4.96 3.03
C PHE A 135 -11.15 -3.97 4.06
N PHE A 136 -10.07 -3.28 3.73
CA PHE A 136 -9.29 -2.48 4.67
C PHE A 136 -8.88 -1.15 4.06
N THR A 137 -8.73 -0.15 4.93
CA THR A 137 -8.03 1.09 4.65
C THR A 137 -6.82 1.18 5.56
N ILE A 138 -5.66 1.54 5.01
CA ILE A 138 -4.47 1.88 5.79
C ILE A 138 -4.23 3.37 5.65
N PHE A 139 -3.98 4.01 6.79
CA PHE A 139 -3.51 5.38 6.87
C PHE A 139 -2.11 5.41 7.48
N ILE A 140 -1.18 6.17 6.90
CA ILE A 140 0.17 6.38 7.44
C ILE A 140 0.42 7.89 7.53
N HIS A 141 1.37 8.29 8.37
CA HIS A 141 1.73 9.68 8.61
C HIS A 141 0.59 10.50 9.23
N LEU A 142 -0.18 9.84 10.11
CA LEU A 142 -1.19 10.50 10.93
C LEU A 142 -0.56 11.14 12.19
N GLY A 143 -1.04 12.34 12.53
CA GLY A 143 -0.63 13.11 13.72
C GLY A 143 -1.33 12.63 14.98
N GLU A 144 -1.77 13.55 15.84
CA GLU A 144 -2.44 13.19 17.10
C GLU A 144 -3.74 12.41 16.87
N LEU A 145 -3.91 11.29 17.57
CA LEU A 145 -5.15 10.50 17.53
C LEU A 145 -6.34 11.29 18.10
N ALA A 146 -7.53 11.06 17.55
CA ALA A 146 -8.76 11.65 18.06
C ALA A 146 -9.01 11.21 19.51
N SER A 147 -9.61 12.09 20.31
CA SER A 147 -9.83 11.83 21.75
C SER A 147 -10.61 10.54 22.02
N ALA A 148 -11.61 10.22 21.19
CA ALA A 148 -12.39 8.98 21.28
C ALA A 148 -11.57 7.71 21.00
N VAL A 149 -10.51 7.82 20.20
CA VAL A 149 -9.54 6.74 19.96
C VAL A 149 -8.62 6.62 21.17
N VAL A 150 -8.04 7.73 21.65
CA VAL A 150 -7.15 7.75 22.82
C VAL A 150 -7.84 7.22 24.08
N GLU A 151 -9.13 7.50 24.28
CA GLU A 151 -9.90 6.97 25.42
C GLU A 151 -9.92 5.44 25.46
N GLN A 152 -9.85 4.78 24.29
CA GLN A 152 -9.88 3.32 24.17
C GLN A 152 -8.48 2.70 24.11
N THR A 153 -7.50 3.38 23.53
CA THR A 153 -6.12 2.86 23.39
C THR A 153 -5.25 3.16 24.60
N GLY A 154 -5.52 4.26 25.32
CA GLY A 154 -4.52 4.93 26.13
C GLY A 154 -3.43 5.58 25.26
N GLU A 155 -2.38 6.07 25.91
CA GLU A 155 -1.19 6.56 25.22
C GLU A 155 -0.44 5.40 24.54
N ILE A 156 -0.05 5.60 23.28
CA ILE A 156 0.78 4.66 22.52
C ILE A 156 2.17 5.28 22.43
N PRO A 157 3.17 4.80 23.19
CA PRO A 157 4.52 5.36 23.15
C PRO A 157 5.16 5.30 21.75
N PRO A 158 6.14 6.16 21.44
CA PRO A 158 6.92 6.04 20.20
C PRO A 158 7.59 4.67 20.07
N ASN A 159 7.72 4.19 18.83
CA ASN A 159 8.22 2.87 18.48
C ASN A 159 7.44 1.72 19.16
N SER A 160 6.12 1.86 19.26
CA SER A 160 5.24 0.85 19.84
C SER A 160 3.94 0.69 19.07
N GLN A 161 3.17 -0.34 19.42
CA GLN A 161 1.96 -0.73 18.71
C GLN A 161 0.83 -1.09 19.67
N TRP A 162 -0.37 -0.67 19.30
CA TRP A 162 -1.63 -1.08 19.88
C TRP A 162 -2.33 -2.08 18.96
N PHE A 163 -2.90 -3.14 19.55
CA PHE A 163 -3.62 -4.18 18.82
C PHE A 163 -4.97 -4.44 19.45
N SER A 164 -6.01 -4.47 18.63
CA SER A 164 -7.38 -4.83 19.04
C SER A 164 -7.50 -6.21 19.68
N THR A 165 -6.58 -7.13 19.38
CA THR A 165 -6.49 -8.46 20.01
C THR A 165 -6.19 -8.39 21.52
N ARG A 166 -5.73 -7.25 22.03
CA ARG A 166 -5.41 -7.01 23.44
C ARG A 166 -6.46 -6.18 24.19
N SER A 167 -7.27 -5.39 23.49
CA SER A 167 -8.13 -4.36 24.08
C SER A 167 -9.49 -4.15 23.39
N ALA A 168 -9.90 -5.11 22.56
CA ALA A 168 -11.04 -5.04 21.63
C ALA A 168 -10.83 -4.05 20.47
N PRO A 169 -11.44 -4.30 19.30
CA PRO A 169 -11.42 -3.34 18.18
C PRO A 169 -12.24 -2.09 18.51
N ILE A 170 -11.79 -0.94 18.00
CA ILE A 170 -12.46 0.35 18.20
C ILE A 170 -13.43 0.58 17.05
N GLN A 171 -14.72 0.58 17.32
CA GLN A 171 -15.73 0.88 16.31
C GLN A 171 -15.73 2.37 15.98
N VAL A 172 -15.76 2.69 14.69
CA VAL A 172 -15.78 4.06 14.16
C VAL A 172 -16.77 4.10 13.00
N SER A 173 -17.70 5.04 13.04
CA SER A 173 -18.71 5.24 11.99
C SER A 173 -18.16 6.12 10.88
N ALA A 174 -18.72 6.02 9.67
CA ALA A 174 -18.35 6.88 8.56
C ALA A 174 -18.40 8.37 8.94
N GLY A 175 -17.33 9.10 8.64
CA GLY A 175 -17.17 10.53 8.95
C GLY A 175 -16.71 10.83 10.39
N GLU A 176 -16.54 9.82 11.24
CA GLU A 176 -15.98 10.03 12.57
C GLU A 176 -14.44 10.25 12.51
N PRO A 177 -13.89 11.14 13.36
CA PRO A 177 -12.46 11.39 13.45
C PRO A 177 -11.63 10.16 13.86
N ILE A 178 -10.53 9.91 13.14
CA ILE A 178 -9.52 8.90 13.50
C ILE A 178 -8.31 9.56 14.16
N ALA A 179 -7.68 10.49 13.46
CA ALA A 179 -6.50 11.23 13.90
C ALA A 179 -6.39 12.52 13.11
N LYS A 180 -5.61 13.48 13.59
CA LYS A 180 -5.18 14.61 12.79
C LYS A 180 -4.28 14.13 11.66
N MET A 181 -4.20 14.92 10.60
CA MET A 181 -3.14 14.74 9.62
C MET A 181 -1.77 14.99 10.30
N GLY A 182 -0.72 14.30 9.85
CA GLY A 182 0.65 14.64 10.24
C GLY A 182 1.11 15.98 9.64
N LEU A 183 2.40 16.09 9.34
CA LEU A 183 3.03 17.37 8.94
C LEU A 183 2.38 18.03 7.71
N THR A 184 2.50 17.43 6.54
CA THR A 184 2.11 18.04 5.24
C THR A 184 1.15 17.19 4.42
N GLY A 185 0.82 16.01 4.93
CA GLY A 185 0.04 15.02 4.22
C GLY A 185 -0.05 13.73 5.01
N PHE A 186 -0.87 12.82 4.50
CA PHE A 186 -0.96 11.45 4.98
C PHE A 186 -1.07 10.49 3.79
N ASP A 187 -0.71 9.23 4.04
CA ASP A 187 -0.80 8.18 3.06
C ASP A 187 -2.15 7.48 3.19
N TRP A 188 -2.76 7.14 2.06
CA TRP A 188 -4.06 6.49 2.00
C TRP A 188 -4.05 5.34 0.99
N SER A 189 -4.26 4.12 1.49
CA SER A 189 -4.44 2.94 0.64
C SER A 189 -5.66 2.14 1.05
N VAL A 190 -6.20 1.40 0.07
CA VAL A 190 -7.35 0.51 0.26
C VAL A 190 -6.98 -0.86 -0.29
N HIS A 191 -7.34 -1.90 0.46
CA HIS A 191 -6.98 -3.28 0.14
C HIS A 191 -8.23 -4.16 0.17
N ASP A 192 -8.43 -4.95 -0.89
CA ASP A 192 -9.46 -5.99 -0.96
C ASP A 192 -8.79 -7.36 -1.13
N THR A 193 -8.82 -8.19 -0.11
CA THR A 193 -8.17 -9.51 -0.14
C THR A 193 -8.87 -10.53 -1.04
N ASN A 194 -10.05 -10.20 -1.58
CA ASN A 194 -10.64 -10.98 -2.68
C ASN A 194 -10.04 -10.65 -4.05
N THR A 195 -9.27 -9.58 -4.14
CA THR A 195 -8.61 -9.11 -5.35
C THR A 195 -7.11 -9.35 -5.25
N THR A 196 -6.51 -9.93 -6.27
CA THR A 196 -5.04 -10.03 -6.38
C THR A 196 -4.60 -9.37 -7.68
N LEU A 197 -3.68 -8.41 -7.58
CA LEU A 197 -3.12 -7.71 -8.71
C LEU A 197 -2.30 -8.67 -9.58
N THR A 198 -2.76 -8.86 -10.82
CA THR A 198 -2.20 -9.87 -11.73
C THR A 198 -0.88 -9.44 -12.38
N GLY A 199 -0.54 -8.16 -12.31
CA GLY A 199 0.74 -7.63 -12.79
C GLY A 199 1.88 -7.78 -11.78
N PHE A 200 1.68 -8.52 -10.69
CA PHE A 200 2.77 -9.08 -9.88
C PHE A 200 2.93 -10.54 -10.26
N VAL A 201 3.98 -10.87 -11.01
CA VAL A 201 4.15 -12.21 -11.58
C VAL A 201 4.51 -13.25 -10.51
N ILE A 202 5.17 -12.85 -9.43
CA ILE A 202 5.39 -13.67 -8.22
C ILE A 202 4.91 -12.91 -6.97
N PRO A 203 3.63 -13.08 -6.58
CA PRO A 203 3.08 -12.45 -5.37
C PRO A 203 3.83 -12.80 -4.09
N ASP A 204 4.42 -14.00 -3.99
CA ASP A 204 5.19 -14.44 -2.81
C ASP A 204 6.41 -13.57 -2.50
N HIS A 205 6.88 -12.75 -3.45
CA HIS A 205 7.93 -11.77 -3.20
C HIS A 205 7.48 -10.59 -2.33
N TYR A 206 6.20 -10.47 -2.04
CA TYR A 206 5.64 -9.39 -1.23
C TYR A 206 5.28 -9.83 0.20
N GLU A 207 5.82 -10.96 0.69
CA GLU A 207 5.46 -11.54 1.98
C GLU A 207 5.51 -10.56 3.17
N GLY A 208 6.52 -9.69 3.27
CA GLY A 208 6.62 -8.68 4.33
C GLY A 208 5.77 -7.43 4.15
N GLU A 209 5.13 -7.27 2.99
CA GLU A 209 4.09 -6.28 2.72
C GLU A 209 2.92 -6.96 1.99
N ASN A 210 2.40 -8.03 2.61
CA ASN A 210 1.43 -8.94 1.98
C ASN A 210 0.13 -8.26 1.51
N TRP A 211 -0.20 -7.07 2.04
CA TRP A 211 -1.33 -6.26 1.59
C TRP A 211 -1.12 -5.64 0.20
N LYS A 212 0.13 -5.44 -0.25
CA LYS A 212 0.45 -4.73 -1.49
C LYS A 212 -0.15 -5.41 -2.73
N ILE A 213 -0.21 -6.74 -2.73
CA ILE A 213 -0.80 -7.52 -3.85
C ILE A 213 -2.34 -7.40 -3.90
N HIS A 214 -2.96 -6.88 -2.85
CA HIS A 214 -4.41 -6.71 -2.69
C HIS A 214 -4.86 -5.25 -2.81
N THR A 215 -3.94 -4.34 -3.14
CA THR A 215 -4.23 -2.91 -3.28
C THR A 215 -5.19 -2.65 -4.44
N VAL A 216 -6.18 -1.79 -4.19
CA VAL A 216 -7.24 -1.44 -5.15
C VAL A 216 -7.38 0.08 -5.28
N ASP A 217 -7.93 0.55 -6.40
CA ASP A 217 -8.24 1.98 -6.62
C ASP A 217 -9.26 2.46 -5.57
N PRO A 218 -8.92 3.39 -4.66
CA PRO A 218 -9.86 3.85 -3.63
C PRO A 218 -11.05 4.64 -4.19
N PHE A 219 -10.88 5.33 -5.33
CA PHE A 219 -11.93 6.16 -5.92
C PHE A 219 -13.10 5.33 -6.46
N GLN A 220 -12.92 4.03 -6.67
CA GLN A 220 -14.01 3.15 -7.13
C GLN A 220 -15.09 2.94 -6.06
N PHE A 221 -14.76 3.14 -4.78
CA PHE A 221 -15.68 2.94 -3.65
C PHE A 221 -16.47 4.20 -3.29
N TYR A 222 -16.26 5.32 -4.00
CA TYR A 222 -17.04 6.54 -3.83
C TYR A 222 -18.17 6.64 -4.84
N SER A 223 -19.32 7.12 -4.37
CA SER A 223 -20.42 7.56 -5.24
C SER A 223 -20.28 9.03 -5.61
N GLU A 224 -20.93 9.43 -6.71
CA GLU A 224 -21.01 10.85 -7.08
C GLU A 224 -21.87 11.66 -6.09
N PRO A 225 -21.55 12.93 -5.82
CA PRO A 225 -20.49 13.74 -6.44
C PRO A 225 -19.10 13.56 -5.82
N MET A 226 -18.99 12.88 -4.68
CA MET A 226 -17.76 12.80 -3.90
C MET A 226 -16.60 12.19 -4.70
N LYS A 227 -16.90 11.19 -5.54
CA LYS A 227 -15.92 10.58 -6.44
C LYS A 227 -15.29 11.60 -7.38
N SER A 228 -16.09 12.37 -8.12
CA SER A 228 -15.57 13.39 -9.03
C SER A 228 -14.88 14.53 -8.29
N ASP A 229 -15.37 14.92 -7.12
CA ASP A 229 -14.74 15.94 -6.28
C ASP A 229 -13.34 15.51 -5.81
N LEU A 230 -13.16 14.27 -5.35
CA LEU A 230 -11.86 13.70 -5.00
C LEU A 230 -10.94 13.55 -6.22
N LEU A 231 -11.45 13.02 -7.33
CA LEU A 231 -10.68 12.88 -8.58
C LEU A 231 -10.23 14.23 -9.15
N SER A 232 -10.94 15.32 -8.87
CA SER A 232 -10.52 16.68 -9.25
C SER A 232 -9.25 17.14 -8.53
N LYS A 233 -8.89 16.49 -7.41
CA LYS A 233 -7.67 16.77 -6.65
C LYS A 233 -6.48 15.92 -7.11
N SER A 234 -6.69 14.83 -7.85
CA SER A 234 -5.60 13.97 -8.32
C SER A 234 -4.74 14.68 -9.38
N VAL A 235 -3.42 14.72 -9.16
CA VAL A 235 -2.45 15.35 -10.07
C VAL A 235 -2.27 14.58 -11.39
N ARG A 236 -2.67 13.31 -11.43
CA ARG A 236 -2.67 12.50 -12.65
C ARG A 236 -4.00 12.65 -13.36
N GLU A 237 -3.96 12.86 -14.66
CA GLU A 237 -5.17 13.00 -15.50
C GLU A 237 -5.46 11.75 -16.35
N VAL A 238 -4.48 10.84 -16.48
CA VAL A 238 -4.57 9.63 -17.33
C VAL A 238 -5.03 8.43 -16.51
N GLU A 239 -5.89 7.58 -17.08
CA GLU A 239 -6.30 6.34 -16.42
C GLU A 239 -5.14 5.33 -16.27
N PRO A 240 -5.10 4.51 -15.21
CA PRO A 240 -5.96 4.60 -14.01
C PRO A 240 -5.66 5.87 -13.20
N ARG A 241 -6.69 6.64 -12.82
CA ARG A 241 -6.51 7.92 -12.08
C ARG A 241 -5.85 7.75 -10.72
N ALA A 242 -6.04 6.61 -10.06
CA ALA A 242 -5.38 6.27 -8.80
C ALA A 242 -3.96 5.72 -8.97
N GLY A 243 -3.48 5.55 -10.21
CA GLY A 243 -2.15 5.00 -10.49
C GLY A 243 -2.15 3.47 -10.60
N LYS A 244 -0.95 2.91 -10.79
CA LYS A 244 -0.70 1.47 -11.01
C LYS A 244 0.61 1.06 -10.37
N ILE A 245 0.65 -0.12 -9.76
CA ILE A 245 1.80 -0.60 -8.99
C ILE A 245 2.41 -1.91 -9.49
N ASP A 246 1.65 -2.66 -10.29
CA ASP A 246 1.92 -4.03 -10.72
C ASP A 246 2.31 -4.03 -12.22
N HIS A 247 3.53 -3.58 -12.51
CA HIS A 247 4.05 -3.40 -13.88
C HIS A 247 4.78 -4.62 -14.44
N ASP A 248 4.77 -5.76 -13.76
CA ASP A 248 5.47 -6.95 -14.26
C ASP A 248 4.83 -7.45 -15.54
N ILE A 249 5.67 -7.65 -16.56
CA ILE A 249 5.29 -8.34 -17.79
C ILE A 249 6.21 -9.55 -17.93
N GLU A 250 5.62 -10.75 -17.88
CA GLU A 250 6.33 -12.02 -18.00
C GLU A 250 7.21 -12.07 -19.26
N ASN A 251 8.41 -12.64 -19.15
CA ASN A 251 9.41 -12.75 -20.22
C ASN A 251 9.92 -11.41 -20.78
N THR A 252 9.76 -10.32 -20.04
CA THR A 252 10.34 -9.00 -20.39
C THR A 252 11.08 -8.42 -19.19
N ILE A 253 11.84 -7.35 -19.39
CA ILE A 253 12.49 -6.63 -18.28
C ILE A 253 11.53 -5.72 -17.50
N SER A 254 10.30 -5.50 -17.96
CA SER A 254 9.35 -4.57 -17.32
C SER A 254 8.85 -5.12 -15.99
N GLY A 255 8.85 -4.27 -14.95
CA GLY A 255 8.34 -4.55 -13.61
C GLY A 255 9.38 -4.46 -12.51
N ASN A 256 9.06 -5.09 -11.38
CA ASN A 256 9.90 -5.18 -10.20
C ASN A 256 10.86 -6.37 -10.31
N TRP A 257 12.03 -6.20 -9.69
CA TRP A 257 13.13 -7.14 -9.67
C TRP A 257 13.86 -7.06 -8.32
N PHE A 258 14.38 -8.18 -7.85
CA PHE A 258 15.05 -8.28 -6.56
C PHE A 258 16.43 -8.88 -6.72
N LEU A 259 17.44 -8.31 -6.06
CA LEU A 259 18.81 -8.80 -6.14
C LEU A 259 18.87 -10.29 -5.79
N ASP A 260 19.63 -11.06 -6.56
CA ASP A 260 19.67 -12.50 -6.37
C ASP A 260 20.08 -12.88 -4.94
N GLY A 261 19.28 -13.75 -4.32
CA GLY A 261 19.48 -14.21 -2.94
C GLY A 261 18.85 -13.34 -1.85
N THR A 262 18.18 -12.21 -2.14
CA THR A 262 17.55 -11.37 -1.10
C THR A 262 16.10 -11.72 -0.80
N GLY A 263 15.39 -12.34 -1.75
CA GLY A 263 14.05 -12.91 -1.52
C GLY A 263 12.90 -11.91 -1.51
N GLY A 264 13.08 -10.72 -2.10
CA GLY A 264 12.04 -9.69 -2.20
C GLY A 264 11.78 -8.98 -0.87
N TYR A 265 10.51 -8.74 -0.56
CA TYR A 265 10.04 -8.15 0.70
C TYR A 265 10.05 -9.13 1.88
N LYS A 266 10.84 -10.21 1.84
CA LYS A 266 10.91 -11.12 2.98
C LYS A 266 11.46 -10.39 4.21
N PRO A 267 10.89 -10.61 5.41
CA PRO A 267 11.41 -10.02 6.63
C PRO A 267 12.89 -10.35 6.79
N ILE A 268 13.75 -9.32 6.88
CA ILE A 268 15.18 -9.52 7.10
C ILE A 268 15.38 -9.80 8.60
N ASP A 269 16.03 -10.91 8.94
CA ASP A 269 16.30 -11.39 10.31
C ASP A 269 17.02 -10.37 11.23
N SER A 270 17.56 -9.28 10.67
CA SER A 270 18.33 -8.25 11.38
C SER A 270 17.56 -6.97 11.74
N GLY A 271 16.22 -6.97 11.67
CA GLY A 271 15.40 -5.91 12.28
C GLY A 271 15.47 -4.55 11.57
N GLY A 272 14.92 -4.47 10.35
CA GLY A 272 14.49 -3.19 9.77
C GLY A 272 15.61 -2.30 9.19
N GLY A 273 16.62 -2.90 8.54
CA GLY A 273 17.54 -2.13 7.69
C GLY A 273 16.85 -1.52 6.46
N GLU A 274 17.61 -0.89 5.56
CA GLU A 274 17.12 -0.35 4.28
C GLU A 274 16.64 -1.50 3.36
N TYR A 275 15.43 -2.01 3.61
CA TYR A 275 14.87 -3.20 2.97
C TYR A 275 14.88 -3.08 1.43
N TRP A 276 14.75 -1.84 0.95
CA TRP A 276 14.65 -1.49 -0.47
C TRP A 276 15.99 -1.52 -1.22
N ILE A 277 17.16 -1.57 -0.56
CA ILE A 277 18.47 -1.57 -1.25
C ILE A 277 18.52 -2.64 -2.33
N SER A 278 17.93 -3.81 -2.05
CA SER A 278 17.96 -4.95 -2.96
C SER A 278 16.93 -4.87 -4.11
N HIS A 279 16.13 -3.81 -4.18
CA HIS A 279 15.04 -3.68 -5.13
C HIS A 279 15.50 -2.95 -6.39
N LEU A 280 14.82 -3.24 -7.50
CA LEU A 280 14.96 -2.58 -8.80
C LEU A 280 13.60 -2.57 -9.47
N THR A 281 13.27 -1.46 -10.12
CA THR A 281 12.03 -1.34 -10.91
C THR A 281 12.34 -0.72 -12.26
N ILE A 282 11.86 -1.36 -13.33
CA ILE A 282 11.90 -0.82 -14.70
C ILE A 282 10.45 -0.71 -15.16
N ALA A 283 9.87 0.48 -15.02
CA ALA A 283 8.44 0.71 -15.22
C ALA A 283 8.18 2.09 -15.82
N TYR A 284 6.96 2.59 -15.65
CA TYR A 284 6.51 3.87 -16.19
C TYR A 284 6.21 4.87 -15.07
N ASP A 285 6.23 6.15 -15.42
CA ASP A 285 5.98 7.23 -14.47
C ASP A 285 4.52 7.23 -13.97
N TRP A 286 4.38 7.57 -12.70
CA TRP A 286 3.14 7.51 -11.93
C TRP A 286 2.19 8.68 -12.24
N ILE A 287 2.64 9.75 -12.91
CA ILE A 287 1.77 10.80 -13.47
C ILE A 287 1.63 10.64 -14.98
N ASP A 288 2.75 10.56 -15.71
CA ASP A 288 2.76 10.36 -17.17
C ASP A 288 3.18 8.93 -17.52
N PRO A 289 2.23 8.00 -17.71
CA PRO A 289 2.55 6.59 -17.96
C PRO A 289 3.26 6.34 -19.29
N THR A 290 3.49 7.36 -20.13
CA THR A 290 4.29 7.22 -21.33
C THR A 290 5.79 7.26 -21.04
N GLN A 291 6.21 7.83 -19.91
CA GLN A 291 7.61 8.01 -19.57
C GLN A 291 8.19 6.80 -18.85
N ILE A 292 9.30 6.26 -19.34
CA ILE A 292 10.05 5.18 -18.68
C ILE A 292 10.77 5.73 -17.46
N ARG A 293 10.77 4.91 -16.40
CA ARG A 293 11.51 5.13 -15.16
C ARG A 293 12.30 3.89 -14.79
N ILE A 294 13.52 4.13 -14.34
CA ILE A 294 14.39 3.10 -13.77
C ILE A 294 14.66 3.51 -12.33
N SER A 295 14.13 2.74 -11.38
CA SER A 295 14.26 2.94 -9.94
C SER A 295 15.22 1.92 -9.37
N ILE A 296 16.27 2.36 -8.69
CA ILE A 296 17.38 1.51 -8.27
C ILE A 296 17.63 1.72 -6.77
N GLY A 297 17.60 0.64 -5.99
CA GLY A 297 17.81 0.69 -4.54
C GLY A 297 19.27 0.67 -4.12
N ILE A 298 20.15 0.05 -4.90
CA ILE A 298 21.59 0.01 -4.61
C ILE A 298 22.24 1.37 -4.85
N ASP A 299 23.40 1.61 -4.21
CA ASP A 299 24.25 2.75 -4.55
C ASP A 299 24.73 2.63 -6.00
N THR A 300 24.36 3.62 -6.82
CA THR A 300 24.67 3.71 -8.24
C THR A 300 25.96 4.49 -8.52
N GLY A 301 26.56 5.11 -7.51
CA GLY A 301 27.65 6.07 -7.67
C GLY A 301 27.21 7.41 -8.29
N ILE A 302 25.92 7.60 -8.59
CA ILE A 302 25.37 8.86 -9.08
C ILE A 302 25.14 9.79 -7.88
N ASN A 303 25.71 10.99 -7.94
CA ASN A 303 25.56 11.96 -6.87
C ASN A 303 24.25 12.74 -7.05
N ASP A 304 23.16 12.23 -6.47
CA ASP A 304 21.84 12.84 -6.63
C ASP A 304 21.87 14.33 -6.24
N ASP A 305 22.40 14.70 -5.07
CA ASP A 305 22.46 16.08 -4.58
C ASP A 305 23.12 17.07 -5.58
N GLN A 306 24.10 16.61 -6.36
CA GLN A 306 24.83 17.46 -7.31
C GLN A 306 24.25 17.39 -8.72
N ASP A 307 23.81 16.22 -9.17
CA ASP A 307 23.55 15.95 -10.59
C ASP A 307 22.06 15.95 -10.95
N CYS A 308 21.16 15.71 -9.98
CA CYS A 308 19.72 15.65 -10.22
C CYS A 308 18.86 16.35 -9.15
N ASN A 309 19.16 16.15 -7.85
CA ASN A 309 18.52 16.70 -6.64
C ASN A 309 17.05 16.29 -6.44
N VAL A 310 16.49 15.57 -7.40
CA VAL A 310 15.08 15.15 -7.41
C VAL A 310 14.93 13.70 -7.86
N CYS A 311 16.01 12.97 -8.16
CA CYS A 311 15.92 11.61 -8.67
C CYS A 311 15.68 10.62 -7.53
N PHE A 312 16.39 10.74 -6.40
CA PHE A 312 16.23 9.83 -5.26
C PHE A 312 16.23 8.34 -5.69
N GLY A 313 17.20 7.95 -6.53
CA GLY A 313 17.28 6.59 -7.08
C GLY A 313 16.30 6.28 -8.23
N ASN A 314 15.40 7.21 -8.59
CA ASN A 314 14.48 7.08 -9.71
C ASN A 314 14.85 8.02 -10.87
N TYR A 315 15.27 7.44 -11.98
CA TYR A 315 15.87 8.16 -13.11
C TYR A 315 14.94 8.16 -14.33
N ALA A 316 15.02 9.24 -15.11
CA ALA A 316 14.42 9.29 -16.44
C ALA A 316 15.33 8.58 -17.46
N VAL A 317 14.79 8.29 -18.65
CA VAL A 317 15.53 7.63 -19.74
C VAL A 317 15.62 8.56 -20.94
N ARG A 318 16.82 8.77 -21.47
CA ARG A 318 16.99 9.56 -22.70
C ARG A 318 16.24 8.92 -23.86
N GLY A 319 15.51 9.73 -24.63
CA GLY A 319 14.77 9.28 -25.80
C GLY A 319 13.52 8.46 -25.47
N ASN A 320 13.32 8.10 -24.19
CA ASN A 320 12.21 7.27 -23.74
C ASN A 320 12.14 5.91 -24.48
N GLU A 321 13.30 5.33 -24.77
CA GLU A 321 13.42 4.09 -25.56
C GLU A 321 14.67 3.30 -25.18
N PRO A 322 14.73 1.99 -25.50
CA PRO A 322 13.63 1.14 -25.97
C PRO A 322 12.57 0.86 -24.88
N ASP A 323 11.35 0.48 -25.28
CA ASP A 323 10.28 0.16 -24.33
C ASP A 323 10.59 -1.13 -23.54
N PRO A 324 10.65 -1.10 -22.20
CA PRO A 324 10.99 -2.27 -21.38
C PRO A 324 10.00 -3.44 -21.54
N ALA A 325 8.75 -3.17 -21.93
CA ALA A 325 7.75 -4.20 -22.22
C ALA A 325 8.07 -5.02 -23.49
N THR A 326 9.07 -4.62 -24.27
CA THR A 326 9.43 -5.28 -25.54
C THR A 326 10.77 -6.03 -25.47
N ILE A 327 11.48 -5.94 -24.34
CA ILE A 327 12.84 -6.47 -24.20
C ILE A 327 12.80 -7.80 -23.47
N GLY A 328 13.02 -8.88 -24.20
CA GLY A 328 13.04 -10.25 -23.69
C GLY A 328 14.41 -10.93 -23.87
N PRO A 329 14.50 -12.24 -23.63
CA PRO A 329 15.75 -13.00 -23.71
C PRO A 329 16.50 -12.83 -25.05
N GLU A 330 15.76 -12.82 -26.16
CA GLU A 330 16.31 -12.76 -27.52
C GLU A 330 16.81 -11.35 -27.91
N THR A 331 16.47 -10.31 -27.14
CA THR A 331 16.89 -8.94 -27.42
C THR A 331 18.39 -8.75 -27.16
N GLY A 332 18.96 -9.54 -26.25
CA GLY A 332 20.33 -9.38 -25.80
C GLY A 332 20.50 -8.17 -24.87
N MET A 333 21.72 -7.63 -24.81
CA MET A 333 22.06 -6.51 -23.94
C MET A 333 21.50 -5.20 -24.48
N VAL A 334 20.81 -4.46 -23.62
CA VAL A 334 20.27 -3.12 -23.86
C VAL A 334 20.98 -2.12 -22.95
N LYS A 335 21.08 -0.87 -23.43
CA LYS A 335 21.60 0.26 -22.67
C LYS A 335 20.58 1.36 -22.61
N TYR A 336 20.39 1.91 -21.43
CA TYR A 336 19.62 3.11 -21.19
C TYR A 336 20.56 4.21 -20.71
N GLU A 337 20.44 5.41 -21.27
CA GLU A 337 21.08 6.59 -20.69
C GLU A 337 20.18 7.15 -19.59
N LEU A 338 20.66 7.10 -18.35
CA LEU A 338 19.98 7.64 -17.19
C LEU A 338 20.08 9.16 -17.21
N MET A 339 18.95 9.82 -17.07
CA MET A 339 18.83 11.28 -17.13
C MET A 339 18.26 11.81 -15.83
N SER A 340 18.61 13.06 -15.51
CA SER A 340 17.94 13.81 -14.44
C SER A 340 16.46 14.01 -14.76
N ARG A 341 15.68 14.53 -13.80
CA ARG A 341 14.26 14.85 -13.95
C ARG A 341 14.01 16.34 -13.73
N LYS A 342 12.98 16.90 -14.36
CA LYS A 342 12.61 18.32 -14.23
C LYS A 342 11.11 18.55 -14.43
N GLY A 343 10.72 19.82 -14.42
CA GLY A 343 9.33 20.23 -14.62
C GLY A 343 8.46 20.06 -13.39
N LEU A 344 7.17 20.34 -13.54
CA LEU A 344 6.17 20.17 -12.49
C LEU A 344 6.10 18.69 -12.11
N ASN A 345 6.10 18.40 -10.80
CA ASN A 345 6.11 17.03 -10.25
C ASN A 345 7.26 16.13 -10.75
N HIS A 346 8.30 16.72 -11.36
CA HIS A 346 9.49 16.01 -11.84
C HIS A 346 9.22 14.91 -12.88
N VAL A 347 8.21 15.11 -13.74
CA VAL A 347 7.78 14.15 -14.76
C VAL A 347 8.62 14.24 -16.04
N GLU A 348 9.19 15.40 -16.34
CA GLU A 348 9.92 15.60 -17.58
C GLU A 348 11.35 15.06 -17.50
N VAL A 349 11.86 14.55 -18.61
CA VAL A 349 13.28 14.19 -18.77
C VAL A 349 14.13 15.46 -18.66
N GLY A 350 15.08 15.45 -17.74
CA GLY A 350 16.02 16.52 -17.50
C GLY A 350 17.16 16.56 -18.52
N ASP A 351 18.01 17.58 -18.40
CA ASP A 351 19.07 17.85 -19.37
C ASP A 351 20.41 17.18 -19.01
N ASN A 352 20.57 16.74 -17.76
CA ASN A 352 21.82 16.15 -17.28
C ASN A 352 21.83 14.64 -17.54
N SER A 353 22.87 14.17 -18.23
CA SER A 353 23.19 12.74 -18.31
C SER A 353 23.87 12.30 -17.02
N LEU A 354 23.39 11.20 -16.44
CA LEU A 354 23.85 10.70 -15.15
C LEU A 354 24.69 9.42 -15.29
N GLY A 355 24.59 8.73 -16.42
CA GLY A 355 25.32 7.51 -16.69
C GLY A 355 24.55 6.52 -17.54
N THR A 356 25.07 5.30 -17.63
CA THR A 356 24.47 4.21 -18.41
C THR A 356 23.96 3.10 -17.50
N PHE A 357 22.73 2.66 -17.72
CA PHE A 357 22.18 1.43 -17.15
C PHE A 357 22.16 0.34 -18.23
N LEU A 358 22.93 -0.71 -18.00
CA LEU A 358 22.96 -1.91 -18.82
C LEU A 358 21.97 -2.90 -18.25
N VAL A 359 21.20 -3.56 -19.13
CA VAL A 359 20.30 -4.64 -18.74
C VAL A 359 20.26 -5.72 -19.83
N GLN A 360 20.23 -6.96 -19.39
CA GLN A 360 19.99 -8.10 -20.28
C GLN A 360 19.06 -9.08 -19.59
N HIS A 361 17.98 -9.46 -20.28
CA HIS A 361 17.15 -10.57 -19.85
C HIS A 361 17.86 -11.90 -20.14
N LEU A 362 18.08 -12.71 -19.11
CA LEU A 362 18.83 -13.97 -19.21
C LEU A 362 17.93 -15.19 -19.45
N GLY A 363 16.62 -15.01 -19.38
CA GLY A 363 15.65 -16.11 -19.30
C GLY A 363 15.32 -16.43 -17.85
N ASP A 364 14.38 -17.35 -17.63
CA ASP A 364 14.04 -17.90 -16.31
C ASP A 364 13.91 -16.85 -15.21
N ARG A 365 13.16 -15.77 -15.51
CA ARG A 365 12.92 -14.63 -14.60
C ARG A 365 14.20 -14.10 -13.95
N SER A 366 15.26 -13.99 -14.74
CA SER A 366 16.55 -13.44 -14.32
C SER A 366 17.02 -12.35 -15.29
N ILE A 367 17.54 -11.27 -14.74
CA ILE A 367 18.19 -10.19 -15.50
C ILE A 367 19.60 -9.94 -14.95
N ARG A 368 20.50 -9.53 -15.85
CA ARG A 368 21.81 -8.98 -15.49
C ARG A 368 21.75 -7.47 -15.65
N ILE A 369 22.21 -6.72 -14.65
CA ILE A 369 22.25 -5.26 -14.69
C ILE A 369 23.61 -4.71 -14.30
N GLU A 370 23.91 -3.50 -14.74
CA GLU A 370 25.06 -2.71 -14.28
C GLU A 370 24.76 -1.23 -14.48
N VAL A 371 25.12 -0.40 -13.50
CA VAL A 371 25.07 1.06 -13.61
C VAL A 371 26.49 1.59 -13.70
N ILE A 372 26.77 2.42 -14.70
CA ILE A 372 28.07 3.07 -14.89
C ILE A 372 27.83 4.58 -14.86
N SER A 373 28.07 5.17 -13.69
CA SER A 373 27.89 6.60 -13.43
C SER A 373 28.75 7.47 -14.35
N GLY A 374 28.18 8.55 -14.87
CA GLY A 374 28.89 9.58 -15.63
C GLY A 374 29.42 9.14 -17.01
N THR A 375 29.07 7.94 -17.48
CA THR A 375 29.53 7.39 -18.77
C THR A 375 28.38 7.26 -19.75
N SER A 376 28.59 7.69 -21.00
CA SER A 376 27.58 7.60 -22.08
C SER A 376 27.41 6.16 -22.59
N PRO A 377 26.23 5.75 -23.09
CA PRO A 377 26.02 4.40 -23.63
C PRO A 377 26.98 4.00 -24.76
N ASP A 378 27.47 4.98 -25.54
CA ASP A 378 28.43 4.74 -26.65
C ASP A 378 29.83 4.38 -26.16
N GLU A 379 30.17 4.73 -24.92
CA GLU A 379 31.48 4.48 -24.31
C GLU A 379 31.54 3.14 -23.58
N VAL A 380 30.38 2.51 -23.33
CA VAL A 380 30.30 1.21 -22.66
C VAL A 380 30.21 0.09 -23.69
N ALA A 381 31.15 -0.84 -23.72
CA ALA A 381 31.11 -1.93 -24.70
C ALA A 381 30.29 -3.14 -24.24
N GLU A 382 30.46 -3.54 -22.98
CA GLU A 382 29.94 -4.78 -22.40
C GLU A 382 29.80 -4.65 -20.88
N PHE A 383 29.15 -5.62 -20.25
CA PHE A 383 29.15 -5.75 -18.79
C PHE A 383 30.56 -5.98 -18.24
N SER A 384 30.87 -5.37 -17.10
CA SER A 384 32.07 -5.68 -16.33
C SER A 384 31.81 -6.78 -15.30
N ASP A 385 32.82 -7.09 -14.49
CA ASP A 385 32.72 -8.01 -13.35
C ASP A 385 31.88 -7.42 -12.19
N ALA A 386 31.53 -6.12 -12.24
CA ALA A 386 30.70 -5.46 -11.24
C ALA A 386 29.19 -5.65 -11.46
N SER A 387 28.78 -6.23 -12.59
CA SER A 387 27.37 -6.47 -12.90
C SER A 387 26.70 -7.38 -11.86
N LEU A 388 25.41 -7.16 -11.62
CA LEU A 388 24.61 -7.90 -10.65
C LEU A 388 23.52 -8.70 -11.34
N ILE A 389 23.08 -9.78 -10.69
CA ILE A 389 21.94 -10.58 -11.12
C ILE A 389 20.74 -10.23 -10.25
N TYR A 390 19.62 -9.92 -10.88
CA TYR A 390 18.34 -9.76 -10.22
C TYR A 390 17.37 -10.84 -10.71
N ARG A 391 16.44 -11.23 -9.85
CA ARG A 391 15.42 -12.24 -10.10
C ARG A 391 14.01 -11.71 -9.85
N ARG A 392 13.07 -12.35 -10.53
CA ARG A 392 11.64 -12.17 -10.31
C ARG A 392 10.98 -13.47 -9.88
#